data_AF-A0A9P7C1Z0-F1
#
_entry.id   AF-A0A9P7C1Z0-F1
#
_cell.length_a   1.000
_cell.length_b   1.000
_cell.length_c   1.000
_cell.angle_alpha   90.00
_cell.angle_beta   90.00
_cell.angle_gamma   90.00
#
_symmetry.space_group_name_H-M   'P 1'
#
loop_
_entity.id
_entity.type
_entity.pdbx_description
1 polymer ?
#
loop_
_entity_poly.entity_id
_entity_poly.type
_entity_poly.pdbx_seq_one_letter_code
_entity_poly.pdbx_strand_id
1 'polypeptide(L)'
;MTNTWDPRTNESHRLYAGLWNQASTLSAKKKIEQDYGTRYSELLRLSYFDAIRFTVIDPMHNLYLGTAKKMMQLWRSIKVRGILLLTDKHLEQMVVEAKKISLPLGYDSASIVRKMDVGDGISYLNA
;
A
#
# COMPACT_ATOMS: atom_id res chain seq x y z
N MET A 1 20.50 7.42 -10.03
CA MET A 1 19.37 6.53 -10.37
C MET A 1 18.38 7.38 -11.15
N THR A 2 18.34 7.26 -12.47
CA THR A 2 17.38 7.96 -13.32
C THR A 2 16.04 7.23 -13.18
N ASN A 3 15.03 7.87 -12.60
CA ASN A 3 13.70 7.30 -12.42
C ASN A 3 13.08 7.01 -13.79
N THR A 4 13.03 5.73 -14.20
CA THR A 4 12.42 5.25 -15.44
C THR A 4 10.88 5.16 -15.37
N TRP A 5 10.26 5.79 -14.38
CA TRP A 5 8.83 5.71 -14.11
C TRP A 5 8.19 7.06 -14.41
N ASP A 6 7.57 7.17 -15.58
CA ASP A 6 6.83 8.36 -15.95
C ASP A 6 5.54 8.46 -15.11
N PRO A 7 5.27 9.63 -14.48
CA PRO A 7 4.06 9.83 -13.71
C PRO A 7 2.81 9.63 -14.58
N ARG A 8 1.87 8.80 -14.08
CA ARG A 8 0.58 8.61 -14.75
C ARG A 8 -0.28 9.86 -14.60
N THR A 9 -0.87 10.34 -15.69
CA THR A 9 -1.81 11.47 -15.69
C THR A 9 -3.25 10.98 -15.76
N ASN A 10 -4.20 11.73 -15.20
CA ASN A 10 -5.64 11.41 -15.29
C ASN A 10 -6.12 11.30 -16.75
N GLU A 11 -5.60 12.18 -17.61
CA GLU A 11 -5.88 12.19 -19.06
C GLU A 11 -5.43 10.89 -19.72
N SER A 12 -4.19 10.47 -19.49
CA SER A 12 -3.69 9.20 -20.03
C SER A 12 -4.50 8.00 -19.51
N HIS A 13 -4.86 8.00 -18.23
CA HIS A 13 -5.67 6.94 -17.64
C HIS A 13 -7.07 6.86 -18.27
N ARG A 14 -7.74 8.00 -18.47
CA ARG A 14 -9.06 8.05 -19.14
C ARG A 14 -8.98 7.60 -20.59
N LEU A 15 -7.91 7.97 -21.30
CA LEU A 15 -7.68 7.52 -22.68
C LEU A 15 -7.58 6.00 -22.73
N TYR A 16 -6.71 5.39 -21.92
CA TYR A 16 -6.53 3.93 -21.91
C TYR A 16 -7.77 3.18 -21.41
N ALA A 17 -8.50 3.75 -20.44
CA ALA A 17 -9.79 3.20 -20.01
C ALA A 17 -10.84 3.24 -21.13
N GLY A 18 -10.87 4.32 -21.93
CA GLY A 18 -11.73 4.43 -23.10
C GLY A 18 -11.40 3.39 -24.16
N LEU A 19 -10.11 3.21 -24.47
CA LEU A 19 -9.64 2.15 -25.38
C LEU A 19 -10.01 0.76 -24.87
N TRP A 20 -9.88 0.51 -23.56
CA TRP A 20 -10.31 -0.73 -22.96
C TRP A 20 -11.82 -0.98 -23.12
N ASN A 21 -12.64 0.06 -22.95
CA ASN A 21 -14.09 -0.06 -23.12
C ASN A 21 -14.50 -0.36 -24.58
N GLN A 22 -13.82 0.28 -25.53
CA GLN A 22 -14.06 0.14 -26.97
C GLN A 22 -13.52 -1.18 -27.54
N ALA A 23 -12.59 -1.85 -26.85
CA ALA A 23 -12.03 -3.12 -27.31
C ALA A 23 -13.09 -4.23 -27.37
N SER A 24 -13.27 -4.83 -28.54
CA SER A 24 -14.32 -5.83 -28.79
C SER A 24 -14.00 -7.22 -28.23
N THR A 25 -12.73 -7.54 -27.97
CA THR A 25 -12.30 -8.88 -27.55
C THR A 25 -11.72 -8.87 -26.14
N LEU A 26 -11.95 -9.96 -25.40
CA LEU A 26 -11.38 -10.14 -24.06
C LEU A 26 -9.84 -10.16 -24.08
N SER A 27 -9.25 -10.68 -25.15
CA SER A 27 -7.79 -10.69 -25.34
C SER A 27 -7.23 -9.27 -25.48
N ALA A 28 -7.87 -8.41 -26.28
CA ALA A 28 -7.47 -7.01 -26.42
C ALA A 28 -7.62 -6.24 -25.09
N LYS A 29 -8.73 -6.46 -24.37
CA LYS A 29 -8.93 -5.91 -23.03
C LYS A 29 -7.82 -6.32 -22.05
N LYS A 30 -7.49 -7.61 -21.99
CA LYS A 30 -6.39 -8.13 -21.15
C LYS A 30 -5.04 -7.54 -21.53
N LYS A 31 -4.76 -7.36 -22.82
CA LYS A 31 -3.52 -6.72 -23.28
C LYS A 31 -3.42 -5.27 -22.80
N ILE A 32 -4.49 -4.49 -22.94
CA ILE A 32 -4.55 -3.11 -22.44
C ILE A 32 -4.39 -3.06 -20.92
N GLU A 33 -5.00 -4.00 -20.18
CA GLU A 33 -4.79 -4.13 -18.74
C GLU A 33 -3.34 -4.48 -18.38
N GLN A 34 -2.67 -5.31 -19.17
CA GLN A 34 -1.29 -5.69 -18.91
C GLN A 34 -0.32 -4.55 -19.22
N ASP A 35 -0.53 -3.83 -20.33
CA ASP A 35 0.33 -2.74 -20.77
C ASP A 35 0.13 -1.48 -19.91
N TYR A 36 -1.12 -1.15 -19.56
CA TYR A 36 -1.47 0.12 -18.91
C TYR A 36 -2.12 -0.03 -17.53
N GLY A 37 -2.43 -1.24 -17.06
CA GLY A 37 -3.02 -1.46 -15.73
C GLY A 37 -4.32 -0.70 -15.50
N THR A 38 -5.13 -0.52 -16.55
CA THR A 38 -6.33 0.34 -16.52
C THR A 38 -7.56 -0.42 -17.00
N ARG A 39 -8.70 -0.19 -16.32
CA ARG A 39 -10.03 -0.70 -16.67
C ARG A 39 -11.02 0.45 -16.76
N TYR A 40 -12.05 0.30 -17.59
CA TYR A 40 -13.14 1.27 -17.62
C TYR A 40 -14.04 1.12 -16.39
N SER A 41 -14.43 2.26 -15.83
CA SER A 41 -15.43 2.38 -14.77
C SER A 41 -16.29 3.60 -15.06
N GLU A 42 -17.58 3.54 -14.77
CA GLU A 42 -18.51 4.68 -14.92
C GLU A 42 -18.09 5.91 -14.11
N LEU A 43 -17.28 5.71 -13.06
CA LEU A 43 -16.70 6.82 -12.29
C LEU A 43 -15.80 7.73 -13.15
N LEU A 44 -15.15 7.18 -14.18
CA LEU A 44 -14.28 7.97 -15.08
C LEU A 44 -15.07 8.92 -15.99
N ARG A 45 -16.38 8.75 -16.12
CA ARG A 45 -17.26 9.66 -16.87
C ARG A 45 -17.48 10.98 -16.13
N LEU A 46 -17.34 10.98 -14.81
CA LEU A 46 -17.57 12.15 -13.96
C LEU A 46 -16.45 13.17 -14.17
N SER A 47 -16.78 14.41 -14.52
CA SER A 47 -15.80 15.46 -14.82
C SER A 47 -14.88 15.77 -13.64
N TYR A 48 -15.39 15.62 -12.42
CA TYR A 48 -14.66 15.88 -11.19
C TYR A 48 -13.79 14.72 -10.72
N PHE A 49 -14.02 13.49 -11.19
CA PHE A 49 -13.36 12.30 -10.66
C PHE A 49 -11.97 12.11 -11.28
N ASP A 50 -10.91 12.28 -10.49
CA ASP A 50 -9.54 12.00 -10.89
C ASP A 50 -9.07 10.68 -10.24
N ALA A 51 -9.02 9.61 -11.03
CA ALA A 51 -8.63 8.30 -10.52
C ALA A 51 -7.19 8.31 -9.97
N ILE A 52 -6.28 9.11 -10.53
CA ILE A 52 -4.89 9.13 -10.08
C ILE A 52 -4.79 9.87 -8.74
N ARG A 53 -5.48 10.99 -8.59
CA ARG A 53 -5.46 11.78 -7.35
C ARG A 53 -6.33 11.20 -6.24
N PHE A 54 -7.41 10.50 -6.60
CA PHE A 54 -8.39 9.97 -5.65
C PHE A 54 -8.27 8.47 -5.43
N THR A 55 -7.30 7.79 -6.06
CA THR A 55 -6.90 6.46 -5.60
C THR A 55 -6.24 6.62 -4.24
N VAL A 56 -7.05 6.56 -3.20
CA VAL A 56 -6.57 6.40 -1.84
C VAL A 56 -5.99 5.00 -1.77
N ILE A 57 -4.68 4.91 -1.63
CA ILE A 57 -4.05 3.66 -1.19
C ILE A 57 -4.58 3.44 0.22
N ASP A 58 -5.63 2.64 0.35
CA ASP A 58 -6.26 2.40 1.65
C ASP A 58 -5.23 1.70 2.56
N PRO A 59 -4.69 2.39 3.58
CA PRO A 59 -3.73 1.79 4.48
C PRO A 59 -4.34 0.58 5.20
N MET A 60 -5.67 0.52 5.37
CA MET A 60 -6.34 -0.64 5.95
C MET A 60 -6.20 -1.85 5.04
N HIS A 61 -6.46 -1.72 3.74
CA HIS A 61 -6.34 -2.86 2.83
C HIS A 61 -4.91 -3.38 2.74
N ASN A 62 -3.92 -2.50 2.72
CA ASN A 62 -2.50 -2.90 2.76
C ASN A 62 -2.09 -3.55 4.09
N LEU A 63 -2.74 -3.15 5.19
CA LEU A 63 -2.59 -3.79 6.48
C LEU A 63 -3.19 -5.21 6.47
N TYR A 64 -4.40 -5.36 5.92
CA TYR A 64 -5.12 -6.65 5.81
C TYR A 64 -4.53 -7.61 4.79
N LEU A 65 -3.90 -7.13 3.71
CA LEU A 65 -3.19 -7.97 2.72
C LEU A 65 -1.83 -8.49 3.21
N GLY A 66 -1.45 -8.20 4.46
CA GLY A 66 -0.14 -8.57 5.01
C GLY A 66 1.05 -7.86 4.35
N THR A 67 0.80 -6.84 3.53
CA THR A 67 1.88 -6.07 2.85
C THR A 67 2.75 -5.35 3.88
N ALA A 68 2.14 -4.80 4.93
CA ALA A 68 2.87 -4.21 6.06
C ALA A 68 3.86 -5.20 6.69
N LYS A 69 3.42 -6.45 6.94
CA LYS A 69 4.27 -7.52 7.50
C LYS A 69 5.43 -7.84 6.57
N LYS A 70 5.18 -7.96 5.26
CA LYS A 70 6.21 -8.24 4.26
C LYS A 70 7.25 -7.11 4.18
N MET A 71 6.81 -5.85 4.24
CA MET A 71 7.72 -4.70 4.25
C MET A 71 8.61 -4.68 5.49
N MET A 72 8.07 -4.98 6.67
CA MET A 72 8.87 -5.06 7.90
C MET A 72 9.92 -6.18 7.85
N GLN A 73 9.60 -7.33 7.24
CA GLN A 73 10.59 -8.38 6.99
C GLN A 73 11.69 -7.93 6.02
N LEU A 74 11.33 -7.22 4.95
CA LEU A 74 12.29 -6.68 3.99
C LEU A 74 13.20 -5.64 4.63
N TRP A 75 12.68 -4.75 5.47
CA TRP A 75 13.49 -3.75 6.16
C TRP A 75 14.47 -4.36 7.18
N ARG A 76 14.18 -5.58 7.67
CA ARG A 76 15.13 -6.35 8.49
C ARG A 76 16.20 -7.08 7.67
N SER A 77 16.01 -7.26 6.36
CA SER A 77 16.97 -7.95 5.49
C SER A 77 17.81 -6.99 4.64
N ILE A 78 17.27 -5.83 4.28
CA ILE A 78 17.93 -4.84 3.45
C ILE A 78 18.90 -3.98 4.27
N LYS A 79 20.13 -3.86 3.79
CA LYS A 79 21.13 -2.93 4.30
C LYS A 79 21.30 -1.75 3.35
N VAL A 80 21.22 -0.54 3.89
CA VAL A 80 21.52 0.69 3.16
C VAL A 80 22.76 1.29 3.80
N ARG A 81 23.81 1.52 3.00
CA ARG A 81 25.11 2.03 3.48
C ARG A 81 25.73 1.17 4.61
N GLY A 82 25.54 -0.15 4.55
CA GLY A 82 26.07 -1.10 5.52
C GLY A 82 25.25 -1.26 6.81
N ILE A 83 24.19 -0.46 7.00
CA ILE A 83 23.33 -0.47 8.19
C ILE A 83 21.98 -1.10 7.84
N LEU A 84 21.45 -1.94 8.75
CA LEU A 84 20.10 -2.48 8.65
C LEU A 84 19.07 -1.36 8.77
N LEU A 85 18.09 -1.31 7.86
CA LEU A 85 17.02 -0.32 7.90
C LEU A 85 16.18 -0.44 9.18
N LEU A 86 15.88 -1.66 9.62
CA LEU A 86 15.18 -1.92 10.87
C LEU A 86 16.03 -2.83 11.77
N THR A 87 16.42 -2.29 12.93
CA THR A 87 17.20 -2.99 13.97
C THR A 87 16.35 -3.13 15.23
N ASP A 88 16.69 -4.06 16.13
CA ASP A 88 15.94 -4.29 17.37
C ASP A 88 15.84 -3.03 18.25
N LYS A 89 16.88 -2.18 18.25
CA LYS A 89 16.84 -0.84 18.90
C LYS A 89 15.72 0.06 18.37
N HIS A 90 15.45 0.02 17.07
CA HIS A 90 14.34 0.78 16.48
C HIS A 90 12.99 0.21 16.93
N LEU A 91 12.89 -1.11 17.10
CA LEU A 91 11.66 -1.74 17.59
C LEU A 91 11.40 -1.39 19.07
N GLU A 92 12.43 -1.40 19.91
CA GLU A 92 12.34 -0.94 21.31
C GLU A 92 11.82 0.51 21.39
N GLN A 93 12.34 1.40 20.54
CA GLN A 93 11.86 2.78 20.44
C GLN A 93 10.40 2.86 19.99
N MET A 94 10.00 2.05 19.01
CA MET A 94 8.59 1.99 18.56
C MET A 94 7.66 1.57 19.69
N VAL A 95 8.08 0.63 20.56
CA VAL A 95 7.31 0.21 21.74
C VAL A 95 7.16 1.35 22.75
N VAL A 96 8.22 2.12 22.98
CA VAL A 96 8.17 3.30 23.88
C VAL A 96 7.21 4.36 23.34
N GLU A 97 7.25 4.66 22.05
CA GLU A 97 6.33 5.62 21.44
C GLU A 97 4.88 5.09 21.40
N ALA A 98 4.69 3.79 21.15
CA ALA A 98 3.36 3.17 21.15
C ALA A 98 2.67 3.28 22.51
N LYS A 99 3.43 3.19 23.61
CA LYS A 99 2.91 3.39 24.98
C LYS A 99 2.40 4.82 25.23
N LYS A 100 2.83 5.81 24.43
CA LYS A 100 2.38 7.20 24.55
C LYS A 100 1.06 7.47 23.80
N ILE A 101 0.59 6.52 22.99
CA ILE A 101 -0.64 6.68 22.21
C ILE A 101 -1.85 6.62 23.15
N SER A 102 -2.54 7.76 23.31
CA SER A 102 -3.83 7.83 23.99
C SER A 102 -4.95 7.42 23.05
N LEU A 103 -5.71 6.38 23.41
CA LEU A 103 -6.87 5.95 22.64
C LEU A 103 -8.18 6.47 23.28
N PRO A 104 -9.26 6.62 22.50
CA PRO A 104 -10.58 6.97 23.03
C PRO A 104 -11.09 5.91 24.02
N LEU A 105 -12.03 6.32 24.89
CA LEU A 105 -12.62 5.44 25.90
C LEU A 105 -13.20 4.18 25.24
N GLY A 106 -12.79 3.00 25.74
CA GLY A 106 -13.22 1.70 25.20
C GLY A 106 -12.22 1.00 24.29
N TYR A 107 -11.11 1.64 23.93
CA TYR A 107 -10.02 1.03 23.15
C TYR A 107 -8.74 0.88 23.99
N ASP A 108 -8.08 -0.29 23.91
CA ASP A 108 -6.85 -0.59 24.66
C ASP A 108 -5.66 -0.87 23.72
N SER A 109 -4.60 -0.07 23.85
CA SER A 109 -3.33 -0.23 23.11
C SER A 109 -2.41 -1.26 23.74
N ALA A 110 -2.68 -1.69 24.98
CA ALA A 110 -1.79 -2.58 25.71
C ALA A 110 -1.68 -3.96 25.05
N SER A 111 -2.70 -4.41 24.32
CA SER A 111 -2.62 -5.64 23.53
C SER A 111 -1.60 -5.57 22.39
N ILE A 112 -1.43 -4.40 21.76
CA ILE A 112 -0.47 -4.16 20.68
C ILE A 112 0.94 -4.06 21.27
N VAL A 113 1.09 -3.28 22.34
CA VAL A 113 2.36 -3.08 23.04
C VAL A 113 2.90 -4.41 23.60
N ARG A 114 2.06 -5.24 24.22
CA ARG A 114 2.46 -6.57 24.73
C ARG A 114 2.95 -7.51 23.63
N LYS A 115 2.33 -7.47 22.45
CA LYS A 115 2.68 -8.37 21.34
C LYS A 115 4.00 -7.99 20.67
N MET A 116 4.33 -6.71 20.64
CA MET A 116 5.64 -6.23 20.15
C MET A 116 6.79 -6.70 21.06
N ASP A 117 6.55 -6.80 22.37
CA ASP A 117 7.53 -7.22 23.38
C ASP A 117 7.87 -8.73 23.31
N VAL A 118 6.87 -9.56 22.97
CA VAL A 118 7.01 -11.03 22.84
C VAL A 118 7.61 -11.45 21.49
N GLY A 119 7.84 -10.50 20.57
CA GLY A 119 8.37 -10.78 19.22
C GLY A 119 7.33 -11.34 18.24
N ASP A 120 6.09 -11.53 18.69
CA ASP A 120 4.95 -12.03 17.90
C ASP A 120 4.18 -10.90 17.20
N GLY A 121 4.70 -9.66 17.25
CA GLY A 121 3.99 -8.38 17.10
C GLY A 121 3.01 -8.24 15.93
N ILE A 122 3.19 -8.99 14.85
CA ILE A 122 2.45 -8.84 13.58
C ILE A 122 2.03 -10.19 12.99
N SER A 123 2.11 -11.26 13.79
CA SER A 123 1.88 -12.63 13.35
C SER A 123 0.49 -12.80 12.72
N TYR A 124 -0.52 -12.13 13.28
CA TYR A 124 -1.93 -12.18 12.85
C TYR A 124 -2.31 -11.29 11.66
N LEU A 125 -1.39 -10.48 11.11
CA LEU A 125 -1.60 -9.93 9.77
C LEU A 125 -1.37 -11.06 8.77
N ASN A 126 -2.40 -11.88 8.61
CA ASN A 126 -2.47 -12.88 7.56
C ASN A 126 -2.66 -12.16 6.22
N ALA A 127 -2.12 -12.73 5.14
CA ALA A 127 -2.38 -12.29 3.78
C ALA A 127 -3.71 -12.85 3.26
#